data_AF-G1UUK3-F1
#
_entry.id   AF-G1UUK3-F1
#
_cell.length_a   1.000
_cell.length_b   1.000
_cell.length_c   1.000
_cell.angle_alpha   90.00
_cell.angle_beta   90.00
_cell.angle_gamma   90.00
#
_symmetry.space_group_name_H-M   'P 1'
#
loop_
_entity.id
_entity.type
_entity.pdbx_description
1 polymer ?
#
loop_
_entity_poly.entity_id
_entity_poly.type
_entity_poly.pdbx_seq_one_letter_code
_entity_poly.pdbx_strand_id
1 'polypeptide(L)'
;MSARAALADALQCQDGGWSCMRITTLLVCVVVLGMWVAFCFIEGRFVPISWEMVTLVAGSQGAKAAQLRFELGRGGLASYDPSEGEGLR
;
A
#
# COMPACT_ATOMS: atom_id res chain seq x y z
N MET A 1 10.84 -14.44 -5.66
CA MET A 1 10.93 -13.07 -5.10
C MET A 1 10.95 -13.18 -3.58
N SER A 2 11.89 -12.54 -2.87
CA SER A 2 11.88 -12.61 -1.40
C SER A 2 10.84 -11.62 -0.82
N ALA A 3 10.31 -11.91 0.37
CA ALA A 3 9.35 -11.03 1.03
C ALA A 3 9.90 -9.61 1.22
N ARG A 4 11.21 -9.49 1.50
CA ARG A 4 11.90 -8.20 1.61
C ARG A 4 11.94 -7.44 0.28
N ALA A 5 12.17 -8.15 -0.83
CA ALA A 5 12.17 -7.53 -2.16
C ALA A 5 10.78 -7.04 -2.57
N ALA A 6 9.74 -7.83 -2.29
CA ALA A 6 8.35 -7.43 -2.53
C ALA A 6 7.94 -6.21 -1.68
N LEU A 7 8.42 -6.14 -0.43
CA LEU A 7 8.16 -5.01 0.47
C LEU A 7 8.90 -3.74 0.03
N ALA A 8 10.14 -3.87 -0.40
CA ALA A 8 10.90 -2.74 -0.95
C ALA A 8 10.20 -2.17 -2.20
N ASP A 9 9.78 -3.03 -3.13
CA ASP A 9 9.06 -2.64 -4.34
C ASP A 9 7.71 -1.95 -4.02
N ALA A 10 6.98 -2.47 -3.04
CA ALA A 10 5.72 -1.87 -2.59
C ALA A 10 5.90 -0.49 -1.93
N LEU A 11 7.07 -0.21 -1.33
CA LEU A 11 7.33 1.03 -0.58
C LEU A 11 8.11 2.07 -1.38
N GLN A 12 8.82 1.67 -2.44
CA GLN A 12 9.63 2.58 -3.24
C GLN A 12 8.80 3.33 -4.28
N CYS A 13 9.22 4.56 -4.58
CA CYS A 13 8.88 5.29 -5.80
C CYS A 13 9.62 4.66 -6.98
N GLN A 14 9.18 5.00 -8.20
CA GLN A 14 9.79 4.47 -9.41
C GLN A 14 11.22 4.92 -9.64
N ASP A 15 11.63 6.05 -9.04
CA ASP A 15 13.01 6.54 -9.06
C ASP A 15 13.94 5.77 -8.08
N GLY A 16 13.46 4.68 -7.48
CA GLY A 16 14.18 3.90 -6.46
C GLY A 16 14.20 4.52 -5.05
N GLY A 17 13.74 5.76 -4.91
CA GLY A 17 13.55 6.45 -3.63
C GLY A 17 12.38 5.87 -2.81
N TRP A 18 12.27 6.19 -1.53
CA TRP A 18 11.18 5.71 -0.68
C TRP A 18 9.94 6.61 -0.80
N SER A 19 8.76 6.01 -0.99
CA SER A 19 7.51 6.77 -1.08
C SER A 19 6.85 6.92 0.29
N CYS A 20 6.99 8.09 0.90
CA CYS A 20 6.35 8.41 2.18
C CYS A 20 4.84 8.10 2.17
N MET A 21 4.18 8.33 1.04
CA MET A 21 2.76 8.04 0.87
C MET A 21 2.46 6.53 0.86
N ARG A 22 3.21 5.70 0.11
CA ARG A 22 3.01 4.22 0.09
C ARG A 22 3.29 3.61 1.46
N ILE A 23 4.31 4.13 2.16
CA ILE A 23 4.63 3.76 3.54
C ILE A 23 3.47 4.10 4.48
N THR A 24 2.91 5.31 4.36
CA THR A 24 1.79 5.76 5.20
C THR A 24 0.54 4.90 4.99
N THR A 25 0.18 4.58 3.74
CA THR A 25 -0.98 3.72 3.47
C THR A 25 -0.77 2.29 3.95
N LEU A 26 0.45 1.77 3.88
CA LEU A 26 0.80 0.47 4.43
C LEU A 26 0.73 0.47 5.97
N LEU A 27 1.23 1.53 6.62
CA LEU A 27 1.15 1.72 8.07
C LEU A 27 -0.30 1.78 8.56
N VAL A 28 -1.17 2.53 7.89
CA VAL A 28 -2.60 2.59 8.24
C VAL A 28 -3.23 1.18 8.18
N CYS A 29 -2.95 0.41 7.13
CA CYS A 29 -3.42 -0.97 7.04
C CYS A 29 -2.91 -1.85 8.18
N VAL A 30 -1.61 -1.80 8.46
CA VAL A 30 -0.98 -2.60 9.53
C VAL A 30 -1.56 -2.23 10.90
N VAL A 31 -1.76 -0.93 11.17
CA VAL A 31 -2.32 -0.47 12.45
C VAL A 31 -3.78 -0.90 12.59
N VAL A 32 -4.62 -0.66 11.59
CA VAL A 32 -6.07 -1.00 11.68
C VAL A 32 -6.27 -2.51 11.79
N LEU A 33 -5.61 -3.29 10.93
CA LEU A 33 -5.71 -4.75 10.99
C LEU A 33 -5.04 -5.33 12.24
N GLY A 34 -3.91 -4.79 12.65
CA GLY A 34 -3.20 -5.21 13.86
C GLY A 34 -4.02 -4.94 15.12
N MET A 35 -4.61 -3.76 15.25
CA MET A 35 -5.54 -3.44 16.34
C MET A 35 -6.75 -4.38 16.31
N TRP A 36 -7.35 -4.61 15.14
CA TRP A 36 -8.49 -5.51 15.00
C TRP A 36 -8.17 -6.94 15.47
N VAL A 37 -7.02 -7.49 15.05
CA VAL A 37 -6.55 -8.81 15.50
C VAL A 37 -6.33 -8.82 17.01
N ALA A 38 -5.68 -7.79 17.57
CA ALA A 38 -5.48 -7.68 19.01
C ALA A 38 -6.80 -7.65 19.79
N PHE A 39 -7.79 -6.89 19.32
CA PHE A 39 -9.13 -6.84 19.92
C PHE A 39 -9.83 -8.21 19.88
N CYS A 40 -9.70 -8.97 18.79
CA CYS A 40 -10.24 -10.33 18.73
C CYS A 40 -9.62 -11.25 19.79
N PHE A 41 -8.31 -11.12 20.05
CA PHE A 41 -7.63 -11.89 21.10
C PHE A 41 -8.03 -11.46 22.51
N ILE A 42 -8.16 -10.15 22.76
CA ILE A 42 -8.54 -9.60 24.08
C ILE A 42 -9.97 -10.00 24.46
N GLU A 43 -10.90 -9.90 23.51
CA GLU A 43 -12.31 -10.26 23.73
C GLU A 43 -12.55 -11.78 23.73
N GLY A 44 -11.58 -12.57 23.26
CA GLY A 44 -11.70 -14.03 23.16
C GLY A 44 -12.78 -14.50 22.17
N ARG A 45 -13.25 -13.61 21.29
CA ARG A 45 -14.29 -13.86 20.28
C ARG A 45 -14.04 -13.04 19.04
N PHE A 46 -14.59 -13.49 17.93
CA PHE A 46 -14.55 -12.74 16.68
C PHE A 46 -15.35 -11.44 16.82
N VAL A 47 -14.66 -10.30 16.73
CA VAL A 47 -15.29 -8.98 16.65
C VAL A 47 -15.36 -8.58 15.17
N PRO A 48 -16.55 -8.39 14.59
CA PRO A 48 -16.65 -7.99 13.18
C PRO A 48 -16.04 -6.59 12.96
N ILE A 49 -15.29 -6.42 11.86
CA ILE A 49 -14.75 -5.12 11.45
C ILE A 49 -15.92 -4.16 11.18
N SER A 50 -15.92 -2.99 11.82
CA SER A 50 -16.94 -1.98 11.59
C SER A 50 -16.81 -1.35 10.19
N TRP A 51 -17.92 -0.85 9.66
CA TRP A 51 -17.92 -0.14 8.38
C TRP A 51 -16.95 1.05 8.37
N GLU A 52 -16.75 1.72 9.50
CA GLU A 52 -15.79 2.82 9.63
C GLU A 52 -14.36 2.35 9.38
N MET A 53 -13.95 1.22 9.98
CA MET A 53 -12.63 0.61 9.77
C MET A 53 -12.46 0.14 8.33
N VAL A 54 -13.49 -0.47 7.74
CA VAL A 54 -13.48 -0.83 6.31
C VAL A 54 -13.28 0.40 5.44
N THR A 55 -13.97 1.50 5.74
CA THR A 55 -13.88 2.74 4.95
C THR A 55 -12.51 3.39 5.06
N LEU A 56 -11.87 3.32 6.24
CA LEU A 56 -10.49 3.80 6.42
C LEU A 56 -9.48 2.98 5.61
N VAL A 57 -9.60 1.65 5.64
CA VAL A 57 -8.72 0.76 4.89
C VAL A 57 -8.98 0.90 3.38
N ALA A 58 -10.22 0.71 2.94
CA ALA A 58 -10.58 0.78 1.52
C ALA A 58 -10.36 2.20 0.95
N GLY A 59 -10.66 3.24 1.72
CA GLY A 59 -10.44 4.63 1.32
C GLY A 59 -8.96 4.98 1.17
N SER A 60 -8.11 4.58 2.12
CA SER A 60 -6.67 4.83 2.02
C SER A 60 -6.03 4.10 0.82
N GLN A 61 -6.41 2.84 0.57
CA GLN A 61 -5.92 2.07 -0.57
C GLN A 61 -6.51 2.59 -1.90
N GLY A 62 -7.79 2.93 -1.93
CA GLY A 62 -8.49 3.46 -3.09
C GLY A 62 -7.98 4.84 -3.52
N ALA A 63 -7.74 5.74 -2.56
CA ALA A 63 -7.11 7.03 -2.82
C ALA A 63 -5.72 6.86 -3.45
N LYS A 64 -4.94 5.87 -2.98
CA LYS A 64 -3.62 5.59 -3.56
C LYS A 64 -3.71 4.97 -4.95
N ALA A 65 -4.63 4.03 -5.17
CA ALA A 65 -4.87 3.45 -6.49
C ALA A 65 -5.32 4.51 -7.50
N ALA A 66 -6.18 5.45 -7.08
CA ALA A 66 -6.60 6.58 -7.89
C ALA A 66 -5.43 7.52 -8.21
N GLN A 67 -4.60 7.89 -7.22
CA GLN A 67 -3.41 8.69 -7.48
C GLN A 67 -2.44 7.99 -8.44
N LEU A 68 -2.20 6.69 -8.26
CA LEU A 68 -1.35 5.90 -9.14
C LEU A 68 -1.89 5.89 -10.58
N ARG A 69 -3.22 5.87 -10.76
CA ARG A 69 -3.87 5.96 -12.07
C ARG A 69 -3.63 7.31 -12.76
N PHE A 70 -3.53 8.40 -12.00
CA PHE A 70 -3.19 9.73 -12.54
C PHE A 70 -1.70 9.87 -12.83
N GLU A 71 -0.83 9.29 -11.99
CA GLU A 71 0.63 9.34 -12.15
C GLU A 71 1.10 8.48 -13.35
N LEU A 72 0.53 7.28 -13.52
CA LEU A 72 1.00 6.26 -14.50
C LEU A 72 0.03 6.00 -15.65
N GLY A 73 -1.08 6.74 -15.71
CA GLY A 73 -2.09 6.57 -16.74
C GLY A 73 -2.66 5.15 -16.76
N ARG A 74 -2.90 4.62 -17.97
CA ARG A 74 -3.61 3.33 -18.19
C ARG A 74 -2.69 2.11 -18.14
N GLY A 75 -1.38 2.31 -18.14
CA GLY A 75 -0.38 1.25 -18.08
C GLY A 75 -0.13 0.72 -16.66
N GLY A 76 -0.36 1.55 -15.64
CA GLY A 76 -0.07 1.19 -14.25
C GLY A 76 1.39 0.75 -14.04
N LEU A 77 1.67 0.08 -12.92
CA LEU A 77 3.00 -0.46 -12.60
C LEU A 77 3.47 -1.57 -13.57
N ALA A 78 2.56 -2.22 -14.29
CA ALA A 78 2.86 -3.36 -15.15
C ALA A 78 3.36 -2.97 -16.55
N SER A 79 3.14 -1.72 -16.97
CA SER A 79 3.57 -1.21 -18.28
C SER A 79 4.84 -0.35 -18.18
N TYR A 80 5.41 -0.22 -16.98
CA TYR A 80 6.63 0.53 -16.74
C TYR A 80 7.84 -0.39 -16.94
N ASP A 81 8.64 -0.10 -17.96
CA ASP A 81 9.94 -0.74 -18.18
C ASP A 81 11.02 0.07 -17.43
N PRO A 82 11.62 -0.45 -16.34
CA PRO A 82 12.66 0.26 -15.58
C PRO A 82 13.93 0.53 -16.41
N SER A 83 14.07 -0.08 -17.58
CA SER A 83 15.21 0.09 -18.50
C SER A 83 15.23 1.44 -19.22
N GLU A 84 14.11 2.13 -19.35
CA GLU A 84 14.03 3.40 -20.09
C GLU A 84 14.53 4.63 -19.29
N GLY A 85 14.73 4.49 -17.98
CA GLY A 85 15.22 5.58 -17.12
C GLY A 85 16.74 5.74 -17.08
N GLU A 86 17.50 4.78 -17.61
CA GLU A 86 18.97 4.75 -17.50
C GLU A 86 19.69 5.53 -18.63
N GLY A 87 18.93 6.26 -19.47
CA GLY A 87 19.42 6.93 -20.67
C GLY A 87 19.49 8.46 -20.66
N LEU A 88 19.11 9.14 -19.58
CA LEU A 88 19.17 10.61 -19.49
C LEU A 88 20.03 11.05 -18.30
N ARG A 89 21.34 11.08 -18.54
CA ARG A 89 22.27 12.00 -17.91
C ARG A 89 22.54 13.16 -18.85
#